data_AF-A0A3C0ZUN2-F1
#
_entry.id   AF-A0A3C0ZUN2-F1
#
_cell.length_a   1.000
_cell.length_b   1.000
_cell.length_c   1.000
_cell.angle_alpha   90.00
_cell.angle_beta   90.00
_cell.angle_gamma   90.00
#
_symmetry.space_group_name_H-M   'P 1'
#
loop_
_entity.id
_entity.type
_entity.pdbx_description
1 polymer ?
#
loop_
_entity_poly.entity_id
_entity_poly.type
_entity_poly.pdbx_seq_one_letter_code
_entity_poly.pdbx_strand_id
1 'polypeptide(L)'
;MMSILNKEMNRGHSFCRLVGDRLSAFLPVRKLKLLMPVVVYMIIYLTGFTLIEHWNRLHYTVIHNAADDLIPFVPVFVIPYLLWFPYILGSILFLLMVHEDTYRRVCTCLIIGMTAFIFVSVVFPNIHLMRPEVMPEDNIFTKMVGLLYLADTPTNLTPSIHVFNSLCIIAGIWDWNWKTDDG
;
A
#
# COMPACT_ATOMS: atom_id res chain seq x y z
N MET A 1 -1.29 -41.15 -25.71
CA MET A 1 -1.83 -39.84 -25.26
C MET A 1 -1.90 -39.74 -23.73
N MET A 2 -2.56 -40.67 -23.01
CA MET A 2 -2.67 -40.61 -21.53
C MET A 2 -1.33 -40.64 -20.76
N SER A 3 -0.32 -41.39 -21.22
CA SER A 3 1.00 -41.45 -20.57
C SER A 3 1.76 -40.10 -20.60
N ILE A 4 1.63 -39.35 -21.70
CA ILE A 4 2.25 -38.03 -21.85
C ILE A 4 1.56 -37.01 -20.93
N LEU A 5 0.22 -37.04 -20.87
CA LEU A 5 -0.57 -36.21 -19.96
C LEU A 5 -0.20 -36.45 -18.49
N ASN A 6 -0.05 -37.72 -18.07
CA ASN A 6 0.31 -38.04 -16.68
C ASN A 6 1.73 -37.58 -16.31
N LYS A 7 2.67 -37.63 -17.28
CA LYS A 7 4.04 -37.14 -17.09
C LYS A 7 4.08 -35.61 -16.94
N GLU A 8 3.32 -34.87 -17.74
CA GLU A 8 3.21 -33.41 -17.61
C GLU A 8 2.51 -33.01 -16.30
N MET A 9 1.47 -33.74 -15.91
CA MET A 9 0.71 -33.49 -14.68
C MET A 9 1.54 -33.76 -13.40
N ASN A 10 2.37 -34.81 -13.41
CA ASN A 10 3.32 -35.10 -12.34
C ASN A 10 4.49 -34.09 -12.30
N ARG A 11 4.91 -33.59 -13.47
CA ARG A 11 5.94 -32.55 -13.56
C ARG A 11 5.44 -31.22 -12.99
N GLY A 12 4.18 -30.85 -13.27
CA GLY A 12 3.51 -29.70 -12.67
C GLY A 12 3.37 -29.81 -11.15
N HIS A 13 2.95 -30.98 -10.63
CA HIS A 13 2.88 -31.21 -9.18
C HIS A 13 4.25 -31.16 -8.50
N SER A 14 5.29 -31.72 -9.14
CA SER A 14 6.66 -31.69 -8.62
C SER A 14 7.23 -30.27 -8.60
N PHE A 15 6.96 -29.48 -9.63
CA PHE A 15 7.34 -28.07 -9.67
C PHE A 15 6.63 -27.24 -8.60
N CYS A 16 5.31 -27.41 -8.44
CA CYS A 16 4.56 -26.73 -7.38
C CYS A 16 5.04 -27.12 -5.98
N ARG A 17 5.40 -28.40 -5.75
CA ARG A 17 6.03 -28.83 -4.49
C ARG A 17 7.40 -28.20 -4.29
N LEU A 18 8.27 -28.22 -5.31
CA LEU A 18 9.61 -27.63 -5.21
C LEU A 18 9.56 -26.13 -4.88
N VAL A 19 8.65 -25.40 -5.53
CA VAL A 19 8.42 -23.98 -5.25
C VAL A 19 7.86 -23.80 -3.83
N GLY A 20 6.90 -24.62 -3.42
CA GLY A 20 6.35 -24.62 -2.06
C GLY A 20 7.40 -24.90 -0.98
N ASP A 21 8.29 -25.87 -1.21
CA ASP A 21 9.34 -26.29 -0.30
C ASP A 21 10.42 -25.18 -0.18
N ARG A 22 10.79 -24.54 -1.29
CA ARG A 22 11.72 -23.39 -1.26
C ARG A 22 11.11 -22.15 -0.60
N LEU A 23 9.83 -21.86 -0.87
CA LEU A 23 9.13 -20.74 -0.24
C LEU A 23 8.95 -20.98 1.27
N SER A 24 8.62 -22.19 1.68
CA SER A 24 8.46 -22.53 3.11
C SER A 24 9.78 -22.50 3.89
N ALA A 25 10.91 -22.72 3.23
CA ALA A 25 12.25 -22.56 3.82
C ALA A 25 12.59 -21.07 4.08
N PHE A 26 12.13 -20.15 3.23
CA PHE A 26 12.33 -18.70 3.39
C PHE A 26 11.27 -18.03 4.28
N LEU A 27 10.01 -18.44 4.13
CA LEU A 27 8.85 -17.97 4.87
C LEU A 27 8.08 -19.18 5.41
N PRO A 28 8.29 -19.55 6.69
CA PRO A 28 7.61 -20.69 7.31
C PRO A 28 6.10 -20.60 7.07
N VAL A 29 5.44 -21.74 6.84
CA VAL A 29 3.98 -21.80 6.58
C VAL A 29 3.18 -21.05 7.65
N ARG A 30 3.68 -21.02 8.90
CA ARG A 30 3.14 -20.19 9.98
C ARG A 30 3.10 -18.69 9.63
N LYS A 31 4.20 -18.11 9.15
CA LYS A 31 4.29 -16.70 8.75
C LYS A 31 3.35 -16.40 7.57
N LEU A 32 3.25 -17.32 6.62
CA LEU A 32 2.29 -17.18 5.50
C LEU A 32 0.84 -17.11 5.99
N LYS A 33 0.47 -17.90 7.01
CA LYS A 33 -0.85 -17.82 7.64
C LYS A 33 -1.11 -16.48 8.34
N LEU A 34 -0.06 -15.81 8.83
CA LEU A 34 -0.18 -14.47 9.42
C LEU A 34 -0.32 -13.37 8.37
N LEU A 35 0.35 -13.53 7.24
CA LEU A 35 0.31 -12.60 6.12
C LEU A 35 -1.01 -12.67 5.35
N MET A 36 -1.62 -13.87 5.26
CA MET A 36 -2.81 -14.11 4.44
C MET A 36 -3.99 -13.15 4.76
N PRO A 37 -4.40 -12.93 6.03
CA PRO A 37 -5.45 -11.97 6.35
C PRO A 37 -5.14 -10.55 5.87
N VAL A 38 -3.88 -10.12 5.96
CA VAL A 38 -3.45 -8.80 5.48
C VAL A 38 -3.56 -8.72 3.96
N VAL A 39 -3.13 -9.75 3.24
CA VAL A 39 -3.25 -9.80 1.78
C VAL A 39 -4.71 -9.77 1.32
N VAL A 40 -5.57 -10.57 1.97
CA VAL A 40 -7.02 -10.57 1.67
C VAL A 40 -7.62 -9.20 1.95
N TYR A 41 -7.29 -8.59 3.09
CA TYR A 41 -7.74 -7.24 3.41
C TYR A 41 -7.26 -6.21 2.38
N MET A 42 -6.00 -6.28 1.94
CA MET A 42 -5.47 -5.36 0.92
C MET A 42 -6.23 -5.47 -0.40
N ILE A 43 -6.63 -6.67 -0.83
CA ILE A 43 -7.47 -6.85 -2.03
C ILE A 43 -8.83 -6.18 -1.84
N ILE A 44 -9.46 -6.38 -0.68
CA ILE A 44 -10.76 -5.75 -0.34
C ILE A 44 -10.62 -4.22 -0.31
N TYR A 45 -9.57 -3.71 0.35
CA TYR A 45 -9.29 -2.29 0.47
C TYR A 45 -9.08 -1.65 -0.91
N LEU A 46 -8.21 -2.23 -1.75
CA LEU A 46 -7.96 -1.70 -3.09
C LEU A 46 -9.22 -1.72 -3.94
N THR A 47 -10.01 -2.79 -3.85
CA THR A 47 -11.31 -2.85 -4.55
C THR A 47 -12.24 -1.75 -4.07
N GLY A 48 -12.38 -1.57 -2.75
CA GLY A 48 -13.20 -0.51 -2.16
C GLY A 48 -12.72 0.88 -2.55
N PHE A 49 -11.40 1.11 -2.54
CA PHE A 49 -10.77 2.37 -2.93
C PHE A 49 -11.04 2.71 -4.40
N THR A 50 -10.79 1.76 -5.31
CA THR A 50 -11.08 1.94 -6.74
C THR A 50 -12.57 2.20 -7.00
N LEU A 51 -13.48 1.55 -6.25
CA LEU A 51 -14.92 1.82 -6.38
C LEU A 51 -15.29 3.25 -5.97
N ILE A 52 -14.76 3.75 -4.85
CA ILE A 52 -15.05 5.12 -4.41
C ILE A 52 -14.39 6.17 -5.32
N GLU A 53 -13.27 5.83 -5.94
CA GLU A 53 -12.52 6.70 -6.86
C GLU A 53 -13.24 6.87 -8.20
N HIS A 54 -13.84 5.80 -8.73
CA HIS A 54 -14.67 5.86 -9.94
C HIS A 54 -16.12 6.25 -9.67
N TRP A 55 -16.49 6.48 -8.41
CA TRP A 55 -17.81 6.94 -8.08
C TRP A 55 -17.97 8.39 -8.53
N ASN A 56 -18.69 8.58 -9.64
CA ASN A 56 -18.95 9.92 -10.17
C ASN A 56 -19.87 10.71 -9.23
N ARG A 57 -19.28 11.58 -8.40
CA ARG A 57 -19.99 12.44 -7.45
C ARG A 57 -20.11 13.86 -8.01
N LEU A 58 -21.29 14.45 -7.87
CA LEU A 58 -21.58 15.82 -8.32
C LEU A 58 -20.91 16.89 -7.44
N HIS A 59 -20.59 16.56 -6.18
CA HIS A 59 -20.06 17.50 -5.21
C HIS A 59 -18.83 16.94 -4.51
N TYR A 60 -17.70 17.62 -4.68
CA TYR A 60 -16.47 17.42 -3.94
C TYR A 60 -16.16 18.64 -3.09
N THR A 61 -15.65 18.43 -1.88
CA THR A 61 -15.10 19.50 -1.06
C THR A 61 -13.69 19.80 -1.54
N VAL A 62 -13.45 21.01 -2.06
CA VAL A 62 -12.11 21.43 -2.46
C VAL A 62 -11.29 21.69 -1.20
N ILE A 63 -10.18 20.98 -1.07
CA ILE A 63 -9.21 21.18 0.00
C ILE A 63 -8.09 22.03 -0.56
N HIS A 64 -8.04 23.27 -0.08
CA HIS A 64 -7.10 24.29 -0.52
C HIS A 64 -6.70 25.15 0.67
N ASN A 65 -5.42 25.49 0.74
CA ASN A 65 -4.86 26.48 1.64
C ASN A 65 -4.11 27.54 0.81
N ALA A 66 -4.11 28.81 1.24
CA ALA A 66 -3.34 29.87 0.59
C ALA A 66 -1.83 29.56 0.49
N ALA A 67 -1.30 28.72 1.39
CA ALA A 67 0.08 28.24 1.29
C ALA A 67 0.32 27.32 0.07
N ASP A 68 -0.71 26.62 -0.41
CA ASP A 68 -0.61 25.71 -1.56
C ASP A 68 -0.27 26.48 -2.84
N ASP A 69 -0.77 27.72 -2.97
CA ASP A 69 -0.50 28.61 -4.11
C ASP A 69 0.98 29.05 -4.20
N LEU A 70 1.74 28.93 -3.10
CA LEU A 70 3.15 29.28 -3.03
C LEU A 70 4.08 28.10 -3.36
N ILE A 71 3.55 26.88 -3.42
CA ILE A 71 4.33 25.67 -3.62
C ILE A 71 4.39 25.36 -5.12
N PRO A 72 5.54 25.53 -5.80
CA PRO A 72 5.66 25.19 -7.20
C PRO A 72 5.58 23.67 -7.39
N PHE A 73 5.02 23.24 -8.53
CA PHE A 73 5.07 21.84 -8.92
C PHE A 73 6.51 21.43 -9.23
N VAL A 74 7.04 20.48 -8.46
CA VAL A 74 8.40 19.95 -8.62
C VAL A 74 8.31 18.44 -8.93
N PRO A 75 8.54 18.02 -10.19
CA PRO A 75 8.33 16.62 -10.62
C PRO A 75 9.12 15.58 -9.81
N VAL A 76 10.29 15.95 -9.29
CA VAL A 76 11.19 15.07 -8.53
C VAL A 76 10.53 14.49 -7.27
N PHE A 77 9.52 15.16 -6.69
CA PHE A 77 8.79 14.65 -5.52
C PHE A 77 7.97 13.37 -5.80
N VAL A 78 7.86 12.94 -7.06
CA VAL A 78 7.34 11.61 -7.38
C VAL A 78 8.20 10.48 -6.78
N ILE A 79 9.50 10.71 -6.57
CA ILE A 79 10.42 9.71 -5.99
C ILE A 79 10.01 9.36 -4.55
N PRO A 80 10.00 10.30 -3.57
CA PRO A 80 9.60 9.97 -2.21
C PRO A 80 8.16 9.43 -2.14
N TYR A 81 7.26 9.90 -3.01
CA TYR A 81 5.92 9.37 -3.12
C TYR A 81 5.93 7.87 -3.49
N LEU A 82 6.66 7.48 -4.54
CA LEU A 82 6.73 6.08 -4.95
C LEU A 82 7.54 5.21 -3.99
N LEU A 83 8.54 5.77 -3.30
CA LEU A 83 9.31 5.07 -2.27
C LEU A 83 8.49 4.72 -1.02
N TRP A 84 7.35 5.37 -0.82
CA TRP A 84 6.44 5.01 0.27
C TRP A 84 5.91 3.58 0.15
N PHE A 85 5.60 3.10 -1.07
CA PHE A 85 5.11 1.73 -1.27
C PHE A 85 6.08 0.63 -0.80
N PRO A 86 7.35 0.61 -1.26
CA PRO A 86 8.33 -0.37 -0.76
C PRO A 86 8.65 -0.15 0.73
N TYR A 87 8.56 1.08 1.25
CA TYR A 87 8.72 1.35 2.68
C TYR A 87 7.64 0.65 3.52
N ILE A 88 6.35 0.79 3.17
CA ILE A 88 5.25 0.13 3.88
C ILE A 88 5.39 -1.39 3.79
N LEU A 89 5.56 -1.92 2.58
CA LEU A 89 5.67 -3.36 2.35
C LEU A 89 6.89 -3.94 3.08
N GLY A 90 8.05 -3.29 2.93
CA GLY A 90 9.30 -3.70 3.56
C GLY A 90 9.21 -3.71 5.08
N SER A 91 8.58 -2.69 5.68
CA SER A 91 8.42 -2.61 7.14
C SER A 91 7.48 -3.69 7.68
N ILE A 92 6.36 -3.97 6.99
CA ILE A 92 5.42 -5.04 7.36
C ILE A 92 6.12 -6.41 7.28
N LEU A 93 6.87 -6.68 6.20
CA LEU A 93 7.60 -7.93 6.05
C LEU A 93 8.75 -8.06 7.06
N PHE A 94 9.46 -6.97 7.34
CA PHE A 94 10.49 -6.93 8.36
C PHE A 94 9.92 -7.28 9.74
N LEU A 95 8.85 -6.61 10.17
CA LEU A 95 8.20 -6.90 11.45
C LEU A 95 7.64 -8.33 11.50
N LEU A 96 7.08 -8.84 10.39
CA LEU A 96 6.61 -10.22 10.31
C LEU A 96 7.73 -11.21 10.64
N MET A 97 8.94 -10.96 10.15
CA MET A 97 10.09 -11.84 10.37
C MET A 97 10.69 -11.67 11.76
N VAL A 98 10.83 -10.42 12.22
CA VAL A 98 11.59 -10.10 13.43
C VAL A 98 10.75 -10.13 14.71
N HIS A 99 9.52 -9.61 14.71
CA HIS A 99 8.70 -9.51 15.92
C HIS A 99 7.19 -9.63 15.64
N GLU A 100 6.65 -10.85 15.75
CA GLU A 100 5.26 -11.17 15.37
C GLU A 100 4.20 -10.38 16.15
N ASP A 101 4.44 -10.09 17.42
CA ASP A 101 3.46 -9.38 18.25
C ASP A 101 3.33 -7.91 17.82
N THR A 102 4.44 -7.27 17.50
CA THR A 102 4.46 -5.91 16.95
C THR A 102 3.85 -5.90 15.56
N TYR A 103 4.19 -6.88 14.72
CA TYR A 103 3.56 -7.07 13.42
C TYR A 103 2.03 -7.12 13.52
N ARG A 104 1.48 -7.95 14.43
CA ARG A 104 0.02 -8.06 14.61
C ARG A 104 -0.61 -6.74 15.01
N ARG A 105 -0.03 -6.03 15.99
CA ARG A 105 -0.54 -4.74 16.47
C ARG A 105 -0.51 -3.69 15.37
N VAL A 106 0.61 -3.58 14.64
CA VAL A 106 0.76 -2.65 13.51
C VAL A 106 -0.25 -2.98 12.42
N CYS A 107 -0.35 -4.24 11.97
CA CYS A 107 -1.30 -4.63 10.95
C CYS A 107 -2.76 -4.38 11.37
N THR A 108 -3.13 -4.66 12.63
CA THR A 108 -4.47 -4.33 13.13
C THR A 108 -4.73 -2.82 13.11
N CYS A 109 -3.76 -2.00 13.52
CA CYS A 109 -3.88 -0.55 13.48
C CYS A 109 -4.04 -0.03 12.05
N LEU A 110 -3.22 -0.54 11.12
CA LEU A 110 -3.31 -0.22 9.69
C LEU A 110 -4.68 -0.58 9.12
N ILE A 111 -5.18 -1.79 9.37
CA ILE A 111 -6.50 -2.24 8.93
C ILE A 111 -7.61 -1.31 9.45
N ILE A 112 -7.59 -0.97 10.74
CA ILE A 112 -8.61 -0.09 11.33
C ILE A 112 -8.58 1.29 10.68
N GLY A 113 -7.40 1.91 10.57
CA GLY A 113 -7.29 3.26 10.00
C GLY A 113 -7.57 3.32 8.51
N MET A 114 -7.15 2.30 7.75
CA MET A 114 -7.48 2.17 6.32
C MET A 114 -8.97 1.98 6.10
N THR A 115 -9.66 1.21 6.95
CA THR A 115 -11.12 1.08 6.88
C THR A 115 -11.81 2.39 7.23
N ALA A 116 -11.34 3.08 8.27
CA ALA A 116 -11.84 4.40 8.63
C ALA A 116 -11.64 5.43 7.50
N PHE A 117 -10.50 5.38 6.82
CA PHE A 117 -10.23 6.22 5.65
C PHE A 117 -11.26 6.00 4.54
N ILE A 118 -11.54 4.75 4.15
CA ILE A 118 -12.60 4.47 3.16
C ILE A 118 -13.95 5.02 3.62
N PHE A 119 -14.32 4.80 4.88
CA PHE A 119 -15.57 5.32 5.43
C PHE A 119 -15.64 6.85 5.35
N VAL A 120 -14.58 7.55 5.77
CA VAL A 120 -14.51 9.01 5.71
C VAL A 120 -14.59 9.50 4.27
N SER A 121 -13.88 8.87 3.34
CA SER A 121 -13.93 9.20 1.92
C SER A 121 -15.30 8.95 1.28
N VAL A 122 -16.12 8.06 1.83
CA VAL A 122 -17.53 7.89 1.42
C VAL A 122 -18.38 9.07 1.90
N VAL A 123 -18.27 9.47 3.16
CA VAL A 123 -19.13 10.54 3.73
C VAL A 123 -18.64 11.95 3.41
N PHE A 124 -17.35 12.13 3.15
CA PHE A 124 -16.68 13.40 2.91
C PHE A 124 -15.81 13.33 1.63
N PRO A 125 -16.43 13.33 0.44
CA PRO A 125 -15.69 13.45 -0.82
C PRO A 125 -14.88 14.74 -0.83
N ASN A 126 -13.60 14.62 -1.13
CA ASN A 126 -12.70 15.76 -1.22
C ASN A 126 -11.78 15.67 -2.45
N ILE A 127 -11.28 16.81 -2.89
CA ILE A 127 -10.40 16.95 -4.06
C ILE A 127 -9.39 18.09 -3.83
N HIS A 128 -8.20 18.00 -4.44
CA HIS A 128 -7.26 19.11 -4.52
C HIS A 128 -6.94 19.46 -5.98
N LEU A 129 -6.60 20.72 -6.24
CA LEU A 129 -6.39 21.25 -7.61
C LEU A 129 -4.93 21.64 -7.89
N MET A 130 -3.99 21.14 -7.09
CA MET A 130 -2.56 21.48 -7.20
C MET A 130 -1.85 20.74 -8.35
N ARG A 131 -2.48 19.71 -8.93
CA ARG A 131 -1.88 18.90 -9.99
C ARG A 131 -1.95 19.66 -11.31
N PRO A 132 -0.83 19.91 -12.02
CA PRO A 132 -0.88 20.56 -13.32
C PRO A 132 -1.61 19.68 -14.35
N GLU A 133 -2.52 20.28 -15.11
CA GLU A 133 -3.23 19.59 -16.19
C GLU A 133 -2.29 19.23 -17.35
N VAL A 134 -1.27 20.07 -17.59
CA VAL A 134 -0.24 19.86 -18.61
C VAL A 134 1.12 19.86 -17.94
N MET A 135 1.90 18.82 -18.18
CA MET A 135 3.25 18.71 -17.62
C MET A 135 4.14 19.83 -18.19
N PRO A 136 4.85 20.60 -17.34
CA PRO A 136 5.60 21.78 -17.79
C PRO A 136 6.84 21.45 -18.61
N GLU A 137 7.38 20.23 -18.46
CA GLU A 137 8.62 19.79 -19.11
C GLU A 137 8.52 18.33 -19.55
N ASP A 138 9.29 17.95 -20.58
CA ASP A 138 9.45 16.56 -21.02
C ASP A 138 10.72 15.96 -20.38
N ASN A 139 10.58 15.34 -19.21
CA ASN A 139 11.66 14.66 -18.52
C ASN A 139 11.17 13.34 -17.89
N ILE A 140 12.09 12.54 -17.34
CA ILE A 140 11.71 11.23 -16.78
C ILE A 140 10.75 11.36 -15.59
N PHE A 141 10.89 12.41 -14.77
CA PHE A 141 10.05 12.63 -13.59
C PHE A 141 8.64 13.04 -13.98
N THR A 142 8.47 13.92 -14.98
CA THR A 142 7.13 14.29 -15.48
C THR A 142 6.45 13.11 -16.16
N LYS A 143 7.19 12.22 -16.83
CA LYS A 143 6.65 10.93 -17.33
C LYS A 143 6.17 10.03 -16.20
N MET A 144 6.95 9.89 -15.12
CA MET A 144 6.55 9.12 -13.95
C MET A 144 5.31 9.71 -13.28
N VAL A 145 5.21 11.04 -13.15
CA VAL A 145 4.01 11.71 -12.64
C VAL A 145 2.82 11.46 -13.57
N GLY A 146 3.01 11.54 -14.89
CA GLY A 146 1.95 11.22 -15.85
C GLY A 146 1.42 9.79 -15.70
N LEU A 147 2.31 8.81 -15.51
CA LEU A 147 1.92 7.44 -15.22
C LEU A 147 1.18 7.31 -13.87
N LEU A 148 1.62 8.05 -12.85
CA LEU A 148 0.94 8.10 -11.56
C LEU A 148 -0.48 8.65 -11.71
N TYR A 149 -0.69 9.70 -12.51
CA TYR A 149 -2.01 10.30 -12.72
C TYR A 149 -3.01 9.35 -13.43
N LEU A 150 -2.53 8.33 -14.14
CA LEU A 150 -3.38 7.29 -14.71
C LEU A 150 -3.91 6.31 -13.66
N ALA A 151 -3.19 6.14 -12.55
CA ALA A 151 -3.50 5.18 -11.51
C ALA A 151 -4.12 5.82 -10.26
N ASP A 152 -3.86 7.11 -10.02
CA ASP A 152 -4.23 7.82 -8.80
C ASP A 152 -4.85 9.18 -9.15
N THR A 153 -6.10 9.36 -8.74
CA THR A 153 -6.84 10.62 -8.94
C THR A 153 -6.50 11.66 -7.86
N PRO A 154 -6.76 12.95 -8.09
CA PRO A 154 -6.64 13.98 -7.05
C PRO A 154 -7.76 13.93 -6.01
N THR A 155 -8.45 12.80 -5.80
CA THR A 155 -9.65 12.72 -4.93
C THR A 155 -9.40 11.92 -3.66
N ASN A 156 -10.24 12.11 -2.65
CA ASN A 156 -10.29 11.33 -1.41
C ASN A 156 -8.95 11.29 -0.65
N LEU A 157 -8.25 12.42 -0.51
CA LEU A 157 -6.92 12.47 0.09
C LEU A 157 -6.94 12.66 1.61
N THR A 158 -8.03 13.23 2.14
CA THR A 158 -8.15 13.48 3.58
C THR A 158 -9.07 12.49 4.28
N PRO A 159 -8.65 11.93 5.43
CA PRO A 159 -7.36 12.11 6.12
C PRO A 159 -6.20 11.41 5.39
N SER A 160 -4.96 11.89 5.56
CA SER A 160 -3.82 11.35 4.80
C SER A 160 -3.45 9.92 5.23
N ILE A 161 -3.72 8.95 4.36
CA ILE A 161 -3.36 7.55 4.58
C ILE A 161 -1.84 7.32 4.60
N HIS A 162 -1.09 8.12 3.81
CA HIS A 162 0.37 8.04 3.75
C HIS A 162 0.98 8.42 5.09
N VAL A 163 0.47 9.48 5.72
CA VAL A 163 0.91 9.93 7.05
C VAL A 163 0.51 8.90 8.11
N PHE A 164 -0.77 8.49 8.14
CA PHE A 164 -1.26 7.54 9.13
C PHE A 164 -0.47 6.22 9.10
N ASN A 165 -0.31 5.60 7.93
CA ASN A 165 0.38 4.32 7.80
C ASN A 165 1.85 4.43 8.24
N SER A 166 2.52 5.52 7.86
CA SER A 166 3.92 5.76 8.24
C SER A 166 4.06 5.92 9.76
N LEU A 167 3.17 6.69 10.38
CA LEU A 167 3.17 6.88 11.84
C LEU A 167 2.89 5.58 12.59
N CYS A 168 1.93 4.77 12.13
CA CYS A 168 1.62 3.47 12.72
C CYS A 168 2.83 2.52 12.70
N ILE A 169 3.57 2.50 11.59
CA ILE A 169 4.78 1.68 11.45
C ILE A 169 5.90 2.20 12.35
N ILE A 170 6.17 3.51 12.32
CA ILE A 170 7.22 4.13 13.14
C ILE A 170 6.94 3.91 14.63
N ALA A 171 5.69 4.16 15.06
CA ALA A 171 5.29 3.94 16.45
C ALA A 171 5.43 2.47 16.87
N GLY A 172 5.08 1.53 15.98
CA GLY A 172 5.25 0.10 16.24
C GLY A 172 6.72 -0.32 16.37
N ILE A 173 7.59 0.18 15.48
CA ILE A 173 9.03 -0.09 15.53
C ILE A 173 9.63 0.53 16.80
N TRP A 174 9.23 1.75 17.15
CA TRP A 174 9.70 2.44 18.36
C TRP A 174 9.29 1.69 19.64
N ASP A 175 8.02 1.28 19.76
CA ASP A 175 7.51 0.49 20.89
C ASP A 175 8.22 -0.87 21.03
N TRP A 176 8.56 -1.49 19.90
CA TRP A 176 9.34 -2.73 19.89
C TRP A 176 10.77 -2.52 20.41
N ASN A 177 11.48 -1.52 19.89
CA ASN A 177 12.88 -1.26 20.26
C ASN A 177 13.04 -0.95 21.74
N TRP A 178 12.12 -0.18 22.32
CA TRP A 178 12.13 0.10 23.76
C TRP A 178 12.01 -1.17 24.62
N LYS A 179 11.15 -2.11 24.23
CA LYS A 179 10.95 -3.38 24.99
C LYS A 179 12.14 -4.32 24.91
N THR A 180 13.01 -4.17 23.92
CA THR A 180 14.24 -4.96 23.81
C THR A 180 15.39 -4.38 24.60
N ASP A 181 15.35 -3.09 24.95
CA ASP A 181 16.40 -2.40 25.72
C ASP A 181 16.27 -2.65 27.25
N ASP A 182 15.08 -3.09 27.71
CA ASP A 182 14.77 -3.36 29.12
C ASP A 182 15.10 -4.80 29.58
N GLY A 183 15.75 -5.62 28.74
CA GLY A 183 16.08 -7.04 28.99
C GLY A 183 17.57 -7.35 28.95
#